data_AF-A0A7Y2HZ92-F1
#
_entry.id   AF-A0A7Y2HZ92-F1
#
_cell.length_a   1.000
_cell.length_b   1.000
_cell.length_c   1.000
_cell.angle_alpha   90.00
_cell.angle_beta   90.00
_cell.angle_gamma   90.00
#
_symmetry.space_group_name_H-M   'P 1'
#
loop_
_entity.id
_entity.type
_entity.pdbx_description
1 polymer ?
#
loop_
_entity_poly.entity_id
_entity_poly.type
_entity_poly.pdbx_seq_one_letter_code
_entity_poly.pdbx_strand_id
1 'polypeptide(L)'
;MKTMDTAVALVQAYLHVNGYFTVAEYPVLEAMNRDNYRTLTDIDLLAYRLPHAGGLVPAKQRGAKQPVAAHLTDPILGVSEGGPDLLIAEVKEGRAVLNQGARSPGVLKSVLVRFGCCRLADLDDIVAPLMHRGHVRTKSGSTIRLVAFGSAVTDQSGGYLAVPLDHVVGFLQTHLQSHWSYLRQAQIKDAAFGFLVALEKARRAGMHGAVDQVQLRAHSSDREVRA
;
A
#
# COMPACT_ATOMS: atom_id res chain seq x y z
N MET A 1 6.07 15.41 -15.47
CA MET A 1 5.68 14.30 -14.58
C MET A 1 5.57 14.90 -13.20
N LYS A 2 4.36 14.95 -12.60
CA LYS A 2 4.21 15.50 -11.25
C LYS A 2 4.79 14.47 -10.28
N THR A 3 5.58 14.95 -9.34
CA THR A 3 6.27 14.11 -8.34
C THR A 3 5.27 13.37 -7.44
N MET A 4 4.07 13.94 -7.25
CA MET A 4 2.90 13.35 -6.59
C MET A 4 2.45 12.00 -7.18
N ASP A 5 2.42 11.86 -8.51
CA ASP A 5 2.01 10.61 -9.20
C ASP A 5 2.95 9.45 -8.80
N THR A 6 4.22 9.76 -8.51
CA THR A 6 5.21 8.75 -8.13
C THR A 6 4.98 8.26 -6.69
N ALA A 7 4.69 9.18 -5.77
CA ALA A 7 4.38 8.83 -4.39
C ALA A 7 3.08 8.02 -4.30
N VAL A 8 2.05 8.41 -5.07
CA VAL A 8 0.79 7.66 -5.19
C VAL A 8 1.05 6.26 -5.74
N ALA A 9 1.79 6.12 -6.83
CA ALA A 9 2.13 4.82 -7.41
C ALA A 9 2.89 3.92 -6.42
N LEU A 10 3.82 4.48 -5.62
CA LEU A 10 4.53 3.74 -4.59
C LEU A 10 3.59 3.22 -3.49
N VAL A 11 2.65 4.05 -3.03
CA VAL A 11 1.64 3.65 -2.04
C VAL A 11 0.67 2.61 -2.63
N GLN A 12 0.31 2.72 -3.92
CA GLN A 12 -0.49 1.70 -4.59
C GLN A 12 0.21 0.35 -4.62
N ALA A 13 1.50 0.31 -5.00
CA ALA A 13 2.29 -0.91 -4.96
C ALA A 13 2.30 -1.54 -3.56
N TYR A 14 2.51 -0.72 -2.54
CA TYR A 14 2.48 -1.16 -1.14
C TYR A 14 1.13 -1.75 -0.73
N LEU A 15 0.04 -1.07 -1.04
CA LEU A 15 -1.30 -1.56 -0.73
C LEU A 15 -1.64 -2.83 -1.52
N HIS A 16 -1.22 -2.95 -2.78
CA HIS A 16 -1.39 -4.16 -3.59
C HIS A 16 -0.65 -5.36 -2.98
N VAL A 17 0.59 -5.20 -2.54
CA VAL A 17 1.34 -6.26 -1.85
C VAL A 17 0.65 -6.67 -0.54
N ASN A 18 -0.04 -5.74 0.11
CA ASN A 18 -0.84 -5.98 1.32
C ASN A 18 -2.26 -6.54 1.05
N GLY A 19 -2.59 -6.83 -0.21
CA GLY A 19 -3.85 -7.48 -0.61
C GLY A 19 -5.01 -6.52 -0.88
N TYR A 20 -4.75 -5.23 -1.04
CA TYR A 20 -5.76 -4.26 -1.44
C TYR A 20 -5.90 -4.18 -2.96
N PHE A 21 -7.07 -3.77 -3.42
CA PHE A 21 -7.32 -3.17 -4.72
C PHE A 21 -7.40 -1.67 -4.55
N THR A 22 -6.85 -0.88 -5.48
CA THR A 22 -6.80 0.57 -5.36
C THR A 22 -7.45 1.31 -6.53
N VAL A 23 -7.97 2.49 -6.25
CA VAL A 23 -8.39 3.50 -7.23
C VAL A 23 -7.66 4.79 -6.86
N ALA A 24 -6.83 5.32 -7.77
CA ALA A 24 -6.11 6.57 -7.58
C ALA A 24 -6.88 7.76 -8.16
N GLU A 25 -6.59 8.96 -7.63
CA GLU A 25 -7.06 10.25 -8.12
C GLU A 25 -8.59 10.28 -8.30
N TYR A 26 -9.32 9.84 -7.27
CA TYR A 26 -10.76 9.72 -7.36
C TYR A 26 -11.43 11.10 -7.20
N PRO A 27 -12.12 11.63 -8.24
CA PRO A 27 -12.77 12.92 -8.15
C PRO A 27 -14.07 12.79 -7.35
N VAL A 28 -14.22 13.62 -6.32
CA VAL A 28 -15.45 13.68 -5.53
C VAL A 28 -16.28 14.86 -5.99
N LEU A 29 -17.44 14.57 -6.57
CA LEU A 29 -18.37 15.55 -7.13
C LEU A 29 -19.53 15.80 -6.16
N GLU A 30 -19.97 17.05 -6.09
CA GLU A 30 -21.23 17.48 -5.48
C GLU A 30 -22.21 17.89 -6.57
N ALA A 31 -23.41 17.32 -6.53
CA ALA A 31 -24.52 17.76 -7.38
C ALA A 31 -25.12 19.02 -6.77
N MET A 32 -24.98 20.16 -7.47
CA MET A 32 -25.60 21.41 -7.05
C MET A 32 -27.07 21.42 -7.49
N ASN A 33 -27.32 21.12 -8.77
CA ASN A 33 -28.64 21.06 -9.42
C ASN A 33 -28.65 19.89 -10.42
N ARG A 34 -29.80 19.58 -11.06
CA ARG A 34 -29.96 18.43 -12.00
C ARG A 34 -28.84 18.29 -13.05
N ASP A 35 -28.28 19.40 -13.53
CA ASP A 35 -27.28 19.44 -14.60
C ASP A 35 -25.98 20.16 -14.23
N ASN A 36 -25.75 20.46 -12.94
CA ASN A 36 -24.53 21.17 -12.52
C ASN A 36 -23.82 20.44 -11.38
N TYR A 37 -22.56 20.09 -11.64
CA TYR A 37 -21.69 19.35 -10.72
C TYR A 37 -20.44 20.15 -10.45
N ARG A 38 -20.01 20.17 -9.19
CA ARG A 38 -18.76 20.79 -8.78
C ARG A 38 -17.87 19.76 -8.11
N THR A 39 -16.59 19.72 -8.49
CA THR A 39 -15.60 18.94 -7.75
C THR A 39 -15.40 19.54 -6.36
N LEU A 40 -15.65 18.76 -5.32
CA LEU A 40 -15.38 19.12 -3.94
C LEU A 40 -13.89 19.00 -3.63
N THR A 41 -13.32 17.84 -3.93
CA THR A 41 -11.90 17.51 -3.77
C THR A 41 -11.61 16.24 -4.57
N ASP A 42 -10.34 16.04 -4.89
CA ASP A 42 -9.85 14.73 -5.32
C ASP A 42 -9.37 13.97 -4.08
N ILE A 43 -9.66 12.67 -4.03
CA ILE A 43 -9.10 11.75 -3.04
C ILE A 43 -7.95 11.00 -3.72
N ASP A 44 -6.76 11.08 -3.14
CA ASP A 44 -5.56 10.51 -3.76
C ASP A 44 -5.69 9.00 -3.97
N LEU A 45 -6.18 8.27 -2.96
CA LEU A 45 -6.35 6.83 -3.03
C LEU A 45 -7.58 6.33 -2.27
N LEU A 46 -8.36 5.47 -2.93
CA LEU A 46 -9.30 4.56 -2.28
C LEU A 46 -8.73 3.15 -2.35
N ALA A 47 -8.79 2.42 -1.24
CA ALA A 47 -8.33 1.04 -1.20
C ALA A 47 -9.39 0.11 -0.60
N TYR A 48 -9.53 -1.07 -1.18
CA TYR A 48 -10.46 -2.10 -0.72
C TYR A 48 -9.75 -3.43 -0.58
N ARG A 49 -9.86 -4.05 0.59
CA ARG A 49 -9.33 -5.39 0.86
C ARG A 49 -10.48 -6.33 1.18
N LEU A 50 -10.49 -7.45 0.46
CA LEU A 50 -11.47 -8.51 0.67
C LEU A 50 -11.28 -9.17 2.06
N PRO A 51 -12.36 -9.68 2.68
CA PRO A 51 -12.26 -10.54 3.85
C PRO A 51 -11.30 -11.70 3.58
N HIS A 52 -10.48 -12.04 4.57
CA HIS A 52 -9.52 -13.14 4.48
C HIS A 52 -8.52 -13.04 3.32
N ALA A 53 -8.31 -11.84 2.73
CA ALA A 53 -7.27 -11.67 1.73
C ALA A 53 -5.91 -12.09 2.30
N GLY A 54 -5.15 -12.86 1.53
CA GLY A 54 -3.89 -13.49 1.93
C GLY A 54 -3.26 -14.22 0.75
N GLY A 55 -2.02 -14.65 0.90
CA GLY A 55 -1.30 -15.42 -0.12
C GLY A 55 -1.10 -16.86 0.30
N LEU A 56 -0.94 -17.77 -0.65
CA LEU A 56 -0.43 -19.10 -0.36
C LEU A 56 1.10 -19.03 -0.30
N VAL A 57 1.69 -19.39 0.84
CA VAL A 57 3.14 -19.53 0.99
C VAL A 57 3.52 -21.00 1.05
N PRO A 58 4.67 -21.40 0.49
CA PRO A 58 5.18 -22.76 0.66
C PRO A 58 5.38 -23.06 2.15
N ALA A 59 4.80 -24.16 2.64
CA ALA A 59 5.01 -24.60 4.00
C ALA A 59 6.50 -24.92 4.22
N LYS A 60 7.15 -24.24 5.17
CA LYS A 60 8.52 -24.58 5.61
C LYS A 60 8.57 -25.72 6.63
N GLN A 61 7.45 -26.40 6.91
CA GLN A 61 7.42 -27.51 7.86
C GLN A 61 7.76 -28.83 7.17
N ARG A 62 8.75 -29.55 7.74
CA ARG A 62 9.13 -30.91 7.36
C ARG A 62 7.89 -31.81 7.35
N GLY A 63 7.38 -32.12 6.17
CA GLY A 63 6.33 -33.13 5.94
C GLY A 63 5.03 -32.62 5.32
N ALA A 64 4.74 -31.33 5.33
CA ALA A 64 3.52 -30.79 4.72
C ALA A 64 3.79 -30.33 3.28
N LYS A 65 3.27 -31.07 2.29
CA LYS A 65 3.35 -30.71 0.85
C LYS A 65 2.35 -29.63 0.43
N GLN A 66 1.51 -29.14 1.33
CA GLN A 66 0.45 -28.19 0.98
C GLN A 66 0.85 -26.74 1.30
N PRO A 67 0.59 -25.79 0.39
CA PRO A 67 0.75 -24.37 0.68
C PRO A 67 -0.14 -23.98 1.87
N VAL A 68 0.38 -23.15 2.78
CA VAL A 68 -0.41 -22.60 3.89
C VAL A 68 -0.83 -21.20 3.50
N ALA A 69 -2.08 -20.83 3.78
CA ALA A 69 -2.52 -19.45 3.68
C ALA A 69 -1.73 -18.62 4.71
N ALA A 70 -0.91 -17.69 4.23
CA ALA A 70 -0.27 -16.68 5.07
C ALA A 70 -0.82 -15.30 4.73
N HIS A 71 -1.32 -14.64 5.76
CA HIS A 71 -1.69 -13.23 5.70
C HIS A 71 -0.43 -12.41 5.98
N LEU A 72 0.43 -12.27 4.97
CA LEU A 72 1.59 -11.39 5.04
C LEU A 72 1.14 -9.94 4.83
N THR A 73 0.38 -9.42 5.79
CA THR A 73 -0.03 -8.01 5.82
C THR A 73 0.86 -7.27 6.81
N ASP A 74 1.27 -6.07 6.42
CA ASP A 74 2.05 -5.18 7.26
C ASP A 74 1.28 -4.85 8.55
N PRO A 75 1.83 -5.15 9.74
CA PRO A 75 1.17 -4.90 11.01
C PRO A 75 0.76 -3.43 11.22
N ILE A 76 1.47 -2.47 10.62
CA ILE A 76 1.12 -1.04 10.76
C ILE A 76 -0.28 -0.74 10.22
N LEU A 77 -0.72 -1.52 9.22
CA LEU A 77 -2.05 -1.37 8.66
C LEU A 77 -3.12 -1.88 9.61
N GLY A 78 -2.81 -2.62 10.68
CA GLY A 78 -3.78 -2.98 11.72
C GLY A 78 -5.06 -3.63 11.19
N VAL A 79 -4.97 -4.42 10.12
CA VAL A 79 -6.14 -5.01 9.46
C VAL A 79 -6.80 -6.01 10.40
N SER A 80 -8.09 -5.82 10.67
CA SER A 80 -8.88 -6.74 11.51
C SER A 80 -9.26 -8.01 10.73
N GLU A 81 -9.16 -9.16 11.38
CA GLU A 81 -9.59 -10.43 10.79
C GLU A 81 -11.13 -10.52 10.75
N GLY A 82 -11.68 -10.86 9.58
CA GLY A 82 -13.07 -11.31 9.43
C GLY A 82 -14.01 -10.42 8.60
N GLY A 83 -13.60 -9.21 8.21
CA GLY A 83 -14.44 -8.33 7.37
C GLY A 83 -13.65 -7.60 6.29
N PRO A 84 -14.33 -6.94 5.31
CA PRO A 84 -13.66 -6.09 4.35
C PRO A 84 -12.98 -4.91 5.06
N ASP A 85 -11.85 -4.45 4.53
CA ASP A 85 -11.15 -3.27 5.04
C ASP A 85 -11.02 -2.21 3.95
N LEU A 86 -11.47 -1.00 4.24
CA LEU A 86 -11.64 0.09 3.29
C LEU A 86 -10.83 1.29 3.76
N LEU A 87 -9.90 1.74 2.92
CA LEU A 87 -9.08 2.91 3.21
C LEU A 87 -9.49 4.09 2.33
N ILE A 88 -9.63 5.25 2.95
CA ILE A 88 -9.69 6.54 2.30
C ILE A 88 -8.37 7.21 2.61
N ALA A 89 -7.51 7.33 1.59
CA ALA A 89 -6.11 7.66 1.76
C ALA A 89 -5.71 8.95 1.04
N GLU A 90 -4.88 9.74 1.72
CA GLU A 90 -4.15 10.88 1.16
C GLU A 90 -2.66 10.56 1.11
N VAL A 91 -1.97 11.06 0.09
CA VAL A 91 -0.53 10.86 -0.11
C VAL A 91 0.15 12.21 -0.29
N LYS A 92 1.10 12.51 0.59
CA LYS A 92 1.87 13.76 0.58
C LYS A 92 3.35 13.47 0.49
N GLU A 93 4.10 14.29 -0.23
CA GLU A 93 5.57 14.22 -0.20
C GLU A 93 6.14 14.71 1.13
N GLY A 94 5.44 15.64 1.79
CA GLY A 94 5.81 16.19 3.08
C GLY A 94 5.23 15.40 4.24
N ARG A 95 4.58 16.09 5.19
CA ARG A 95 3.97 15.46 6.36
C ARG A 95 2.75 14.62 5.95
N ALA A 96 2.61 13.44 6.56
CA ALA A 96 1.47 12.54 6.43
C ALA A 96 0.23 13.15 7.10
N VAL A 97 -0.48 14.02 6.35
CA VAL A 97 -1.63 14.77 6.85
C VAL A 97 -2.80 14.66 5.88
N LEU A 98 -3.99 14.41 6.43
CA LEU A 98 -5.24 14.47 5.68
C LEU A 98 -5.59 15.93 5.38
N ASN A 99 -5.96 16.22 4.13
CA ASN A 99 -6.53 17.53 3.80
C ASN A 99 -7.89 17.71 4.50
N GLN A 100 -8.25 18.96 4.82
CA GLN A 100 -9.56 19.26 5.42
C GLN A 100 -10.73 18.77 4.54
N GLY A 101 -10.57 18.85 3.21
CA GLY A 101 -11.57 18.36 2.25
C GLY A 101 -11.86 16.86 2.37
N ALA A 102 -10.82 16.04 2.54
CA ALA A 102 -10.94 14.58 2.68
C ALA A 102 -11.72 14.14 3.94
N ARG A 103 -11.83 15.02 4.94
CA ARG A 103 -12.62 14.79 6.16
C ARG A 103 -13.99 15.44 6.15
N SER A 104 -14.33 16.17 5.08
CA SER A 104 -15.62 16.85 5.04
C SER A 104 -16.76 15.82 4.97
N PRO A 105 -17.90 16.06 5.64
CA PRO A 105 -19.01 15.13 5.64
C PRO A 105 -19.50 14.77 4.23
N GLY A 106 -19.59 15.77 3.34
CA GLY A 106 -20.04 15.57 1.96
C GLY A 106 -19.09 14.65 1.18
N VAL A 107 -17.78 14.84 1.31
CA VAL A 107 -16.78 14.00 0.65
C VAL A 107 -16.83 12.56 1.17
N LEU A 108 -16.87 12.38 2.49
CA LEU A 108 -16.96 11.06 3.10
C LEU A 108 -18.24 10.32 2.68
N LYS A 109 -19.40 11.00 2.63
CA LYS A 109 -20.65 10.41 2.13
C LYS A 109 -20.51 9.93 0.69
N SER A 110 -19.99 10.77 -0.21
CA SER A 110 -19.80 10.41 -1.62
C SER A 110 -18.87 9.21 -1.79
N VAL A 111 -17.77 9.15 -1.04
CA VAL A 111 -16.84 8.01 -1.06
C VAL A 111 -17.50 6.73 -0.51
N LEU A 112 -18.26 6.82 0.58
CA LEU A 112 -18.96 5.67 1.15
C LEU A 112 -20.02 5.09 0.20
N VAL A 113 -20.76 5.96 -0.49
CA VAL A 113 -21.68 5.54 -1.55
C VAL A 113 -20.93 4.86 -2.68
N ARG A 114 -19.76 5.39 -3.08
CA ARG A 114 -18.92 4.79 -4.13
C ARG A 114 -18.43 3.40 -3.75
N PHE A 115 -18.01 3.20 -2.50
CA PHE A 115 -17.64 1.88 -2.00
C PHE A 115 -18.82 0.90 -1.99
N GLY A 116 -20.06 1.39 -1.94
CA GLY A 116 -21.26 0.54 -1.91
C GLY A 116 -21.38 -0.31 -0.65
N CYS A 117 -20.64 0.02 0.41
CA CYS A 117 -20.55 -0.78 1.63
C CYS A 117 -21.77 -0.65 2.56
N CYS A 118 -22.57 0.38 2.33
CA CYS A 118 -23.32 1.05 3.37
C CYS A 118 -24.63 1.61 2.79
N ARG A 119 -25.75 1.50 3.52
CA ARG A 119 -27.03 2.05 3.09
C ARG A 119 -27.03 3.57 3.32
N LEU A 120 -27.75 4.31 2.48
CA LEU A 120 -27.85 5.78 2.60
C LEU A 120 -28.31 6.23 3.99
N ALA A 121 -29.28 5.52 4.59
CA ALA A 121 -29.81 5.83 5.91
C ALA A 121 -28.80 5.65 7.06
N ASP A 122 -27.73 4.87 6.86
CA ASP A 122 -26.72 4.63 7.88
C ASP A 122 -25.51 5.57 7.74
N LEU A 123 -25.45 6.43 6.71
CA LEU A 123 -24.24 7.18 6.38
C LEU A 123 -23.84 8.18 7.47
N ASP A 124 -24.78 8.89 8.08
CA ASP A 124 -24.47 9.88 9.12
C ASP A 124 -23.83 9.22 10.35
N ASP A 125 -24.34 8.05 10.74
CA ASP A 125 -23.81 7.24 11.85
C ASP A 125 -22.41 6.69 11.57
N ILE A 126 -22.02 6.57 10.29
CA ILE A 126 -20.70 6.09 9.86
C ILE A 126 -19.72 7.27 9.74
N VAL A 127 -20.17 8.40 9.18
CA VAL A 127 -19.34 9.58 8.92
C VAL A 127 -18.90 10.26 10.21
N ALA A 128 -19.78 10.40 11.21
CA ALA A 128 -19.41 11.08 12.45
C ALA A 128 -18.21 10.39 13.18
N PRO A 129 -18.21 9.05 13.39
CA PRO A 129 -17.04 8.33 13.86
C PRO A 129 -15.78 8.49 13.02
N LEU A 130 -15.90 8.50 11.68
CA LEU A 130 -14.75 8.68 10.78
C LEU A 130 -14.11 10.06 10.96
N MET A 131 -14.91 11.11 11.12
CA MET A 131 -14.39 12.46 11.33
C MET A 131 -13.67 12.62 12.67
N HIS A 132 -14.16 11.95 13.71
CA HIS A 132 -13.62 12.09 15.07
C HIS A 132 -12.46 11.13 15.38
N ARG A 133 -12.56 9.87 14.95
CA ARG A 133 -11.60 8.79 15.30
C ARG A 133 -10.80 8.29 14.10
N GLY A 134 -11.18 8.67 12.88
CA GLY A 134 -10.58 8.19 11.64
C GLY A 134 -10.92 6.77 11.28
N HIS A 135 -11.77 6.10 12.06
CA HIS A 135 -12.17 4.74 11.74
C HIS A 135 -13.55 4.42 12.31
N VAL A 136 -14.20 3.46 11.67
CA VAL A 136 -15.47 2.90 12.11
C VAL A 136 -15.60 1.46 11.61
N ARG A 137 -16.21 0.62 12.44
CA ARG A 137 -16.68 -0.70 12.01
C ARG A 137 -18.18 -0.64 11.78
N THR A 138 -18.61 -0.99 10.58
CA THR A 138 -20.02 -0.99 10.20
C THR A 138 -20.73 -2.20 10.79
N LYS A 139 -22.07 -2.13 10.85
CA LYS A 139 -22.92 -3.29 11.25
C LYS A 139 -22.77 -4.47 10.30
N SER A 140 -22.42 -4.23 9.03
CA SER A 140 -22.13 -5.26 8.02
C SER A 140 -20.76 -5.93 8.19
N GLY A 141 -19.94 -5.48 9.13
CA GLY A 141 -18.63 -6.07 9.44
C GLY A 141 -17.45 -5.42 8.74
N SER A 142 -17.67 -4.46 7.84
CA SER A 142 -16.61 -3.70 7.18
C SER A 142 -15.92 -2.75 8.14
N THR A 143 -14.60 -2.63 8.02
CA THR A 143 -13.81 -1.60 8.71
C THR A 143 -13.47 -0.51 7.70
N ILE A 144 -13.76 0.74 8.04
CA ILE A 144 -13.52 1.91 7.18
C ILE A 144 -12.59 2.84 7.92
N ARG A 145 -11.50 3.28 7.28
CA ARG A 145 -10.40 4.00 7.93
C ARG A 145 -9.86 5.12 7.06
N LEU A 146 -9.50 6.23 7.71
CA LEU A 146 -8.76 7.33 7.11
C LEU A 146 -7.27 7.08 7.32
N VAL A 147 -6.49 7.24 6.25
CA VAL A 147 -5.05 7.01 6.27
C VAL A 147 -4.33 8.16 5.56
N ALA A 148 -3.20 8.61 6.07
CA ALA A 148 -2.33 9.51 5.33
C ALA A 148 -0.93 8.91 5.20
N PHE A 149 -0.36 9.06 4.02
CA PHE A 149 1.02 8.67 3.72
C PHE A 149 1.87 9.93 3.54
N GLY A 150 3.10 9.92 4.05
CA GLY A 150 4.05 11.00 3.76
C GLY A 150 5.43 10.80 4.37
N SER A 151 6.39 11.65 4.02
CA SER A 151 7.80 11.50 4.45
C SER A 151 8.04 11.78 5.94
N ALA A 152 7.09 12.42 6.63
CA ALA A 152 7.18 12.66 8.07
C ALA A 152 5.84 12.45 8.76
N VAL A 153 5.87 11.88 9.96
CA VAL A 153 4.69 11.69 10.81
C VAL A 153 4.79 12.65 11.99
N THR A 154 3.71 13.37 12.28
CA THR A 154 3.55 14.15 13.52
C THR A 154 2.72 13.37 14.52
N ASP A 155 2.77 13.73 15.81
CA ASP A 155 1.98 13.08 16.86
C ASP A 155 0.52 12.85 16.43
N GLN A 156 0.00 11.66 16.75
CA GLN A 156 -1.23 11.04 16.23
C GLN A 156 -2.54 11.72 16.66
N SER A 157 -2.51 13.00 16.98
CA SER A 157 -3.63 13.78 17.52
C SER A 157 -4.80 13.96 16.54
N GLY A 158 -4.59 13.64 15.26
CA GLY A 158 -5.59 13.88 14.22
C GLY A 158 -6.64 12.79 14.08
N GLY A 159 -6.53 11.66 14.79
CA GLY A 159 -7.48 10.54 14.68
C GLY A 159 -7.51 9.94 13.27
N TYR A 160 -6.36 9.57 12.71
CA TYR A 160 -6.22 8.80 11.46
C TYR A 160 -4.88 8.08 11.51
N LEU A 161 -4.70 7.03 10.71
CA LEU A 161 -3.43 6.33 10.63
C LEU A 161 -2.47 7.13 9.74
N ALA A 162 -1.32 7.53 10.28
CA ALA A 162 -0.25 8.14 9.51
C ALA A 162 0.86 7.12 9.28
N VAL A 163 1.19 6.85 8.01
CA VAL A 163 2.21 5.88 7.61
C VAL A 163 3.35 6.61 6.90
N PRO A 164 4.60 6.49 7.38
CA PRO A 164 5.68 7.20 6.76
C PRO A 164 6.16 6.49 5.46
N LEU A 165 6.58 7.26 4.45
CA LEU A 165 6.98 6.71 3.15
C LEU A 165 8.26 5.86 3.22
N ASP A 166 9.15 6.12 4.18
CA ASP A 166 10.33 5.29 4.42
C ASP A 166 9.96 3.87 4.86
N HIS A 167 8.94 3.72 5.72
CA HIS A 167 8.37 2.44 6.12
C HIS A 167 7.78 1.71 4.92
N VAL A 168 7.02 2.42 4.07
CA VAL A 168 6.46 1.87 2.83
C VAL A 168 7.56 1.29 1.93
N VAL A 169 8.64 2.05 1.70
CA VAL A 169 9.78 1.59 0.91
C VAL A 169 10.46 0.38 1.56
N GLY A 170 10.74 0.46 2.87
CA GLY A 170 11.39 -0.62 3.61
C GLY A 170 10.59 -1.92 3.59
N PHE A 171 9.27 -1.85 3.72
CA PHE A 171 8.38 -3.00 3.60
C PHE A 171 8.45 -3.61 2.20
N LEU A 172 8.31 -2.81 1.14
CA LEU A 172 8.37 -3.29 -0.25
C LEU A 172 9.72 -3.94 -0.58
N GLN A 173 10.82 -3.35 -0.12
CA GLN A 173 12.16 -3.91 -0.30
C GLN A 173 12.31 -5.25 0.43
N THR A 174 11.87 -5.33 1.69
CA THR A 174 11.90 -6.56 2.48
C THR A 174 11.05 -7.66 1.86
N HIS A 175 9.85 -7.30 1.38
CA HIS A 175 8.95 -8.22 0.70
C HIS A 175 9.59 -8.77 -0.58
N LEU A 176 10.18 -7.88 -1.40
CA LEU A 176 10.87 -8.25 -2.63
C LEU A 176 12.06 -9.17 -2.38
N GLN A 177 12.88 -8.88 -1.38
CA GLN A 177 14.03 -9.70 -1.02
C GLN A 177 13.60 -11.10 -0.54
N SER A 178 12.54 -11.17 0.27
CA SER A 178 12.03 -12.42 0.85
C SER A 178 11.34 -13.33 -0.18
N HIS A 179 10.76 -12.76 -1.23
CA HIS A 179 9.99 -13.48 -2.25
C HIS A 179 10.58 -13.41 -3.66
N TRP A 180 11.87 -13.05 -3.77
CA TRP A 180 12.57 -12.81 -5.04
C TRP A 180 12.44 -13.97 -6.05
N SER A 181 12.50 -15.22 -5.58
CA SER A 181 12.43 -16.42 -6.41
C SER A 181 11.13 -16.51 -7.23
N TYR A 182 10.03 -16.03 -6.66
CA TYR A 182 8.70 -15.96 -7.29
C TYR A 182 8.52 -14.66 -8.06
N LEU A 183 8.81 -13.51 -7.43
CA LEU A 183 8.53 -12.18 -8.00
C LEU A 183 9.34 -11.90 -9.28
N ARG A 184 10.55 -12.48 -9.43
CA ARG A 184 11.36 -12.30 -10.65
C ARG A 184 10.70 -12.82 -11.93
N GLN A 185 9.70 -13.70 -11.81
CA GLN A 185 8.97 -14.29 -12.94
C GLN A 185 7.60 -13.62 -13.17
N ALA A 186 7.14 -12.80 -12.22
CA ALA A 186 5.84 -12.13 -12.31
C ALA A 186 5.90 -10.95 -13.29
N GLN A 187 4.84 -10.78 -14.09
CA GLN A 187 4.65 -9.56 -14.87
C GLN A 187 4.17 -8.44 -13.95
N ILE A 188 5.09 -7.58 -13.54
CA ILE A 188 4.80 -6.42 -12.70
C ILE A 188 4.39 -5.27 -13.61
N LYS A 189 3.13 -4.87 -13.53
CA LYS A 189 2.56 -3.78 -14.35
C LYS A 189 2.58 -2.41 -13.64
N ASP A 190 2.84 -2.41 -12.34
CA ASP A 190 2.97 -1.18 -11.54
C ASP A 190 4.35 -0.57 -11.76
N ALA A 191 4.41 0.71 -12.14
CA ALA A 191 5.66 1.37 -12.51
C ALA A 191 6.63 1.55 -11.33
N ALA A 192 6.12 1.89 -10.14
CA ALA A 192 6.94 2.08 -8.94
C ALA A 192 7.49 0.75 -8.45
N PHE A 193 6.66 -0.29 -8.39
CA PHE A 193 7.11 -1.63 -8.01
C PHE A 193 8.05 -2.23 -9.05
N GLY A 194 7.77 -2.02 -10.34
CA GLY A 194 8.63 -2.45 -11.44
C GLY A 194 10.03 -1.84 -11.35
N PHE A 195 10.13 -0.57 -10.98
CA PHE A 195 11.41 0.09 -10.71
C PHE A 195 12.16 -0.56 -9.55
N LEU A 196 11.50 -0.84 -8.42
CA LEU A 196 12.14 -1.51 -7.28
C LEU A 196 12.66 -2.91 -7.65
N VAL A 197 11.91 -3.65 -8.48
CA VAL A 197 12.35 -4.96 -8.99
C VAL A 197 13.55 -4.83 -9.92
N ALA A 198 13.57 -3.84 -10.80
CA ALA A 198 14.71 -3.56 -11.66
C ALA A 198 15.96 -3.21 -10.84
N LEU A 199 15.82 -2.37 -9.80
CA LEU A 199 16.89 -2.00 -8.89
C LEU A 199 17.47 -3.22 -8.16
N GLU A 200 16.62 -4.08 -7.61
CA GLU A 200 17.07 -5.30 -6.93
C GLU A 200 17.75 -6.29 -7.90
N LYS A 201 17.26 -6.38 -9.14
CA LYS A 201 17.90 -7.19 -10.20
C LYS A 201 19.32 -6.69 -10.49
N ALA A 202 19.48 -5.37 -10.65
CA ALA A 202 20.79 -4.75 -10.89
C ALA A 202 21.75 -4.96 -9.72
N ARG A 203 21.27 -4.78 -8.48
CA ARG A 203 22.06 -5.02 -7.25
C ARG A 203 22.57 -6.45 -7.18
N ARG A 204 21.72 -7.44 -7.49
CA ARG A 204 22.10 -8.87 -7.48
C ARG A 204 23.06 -9.22 -8.61
N ALA A 205 22.88 -8.67 -9.81
CA ALA A 205 23.82 -8.85 -10.91
C ALA A 205 25.22 -8.29 -10.56
N GLY A 206 25.28 -7.13 -9.90
CA GLY A 206 26.52 -6.54 -9.41
C GLY A 206 27.23 -7.39 -8.34
N MET A 207 26.47 -8.01 -7.42
CA MET A 207 27.05 -8.94 -6.44
C MET A 207 27.65 -10.20 -7.10
N HIS A 208 26.98 -10.77 -8.12
CA HIS A 208 27.53 -11.91 -8.85
C HIS A 208 28.79 -11.53 -9.65
N GLY A 209 28.79 -10.37 -10.32
CA GLY A 209 29.99 -9.88 -11.01
C GLY A 209 31.16 -9.56 -10.07
N ALA A 210 30.90 -9.11 -8.84
CA ALA A 210 31.94 -8.87 -7.85
C ALA A 210 32.57 -10.17 -7.32
N VAL A 211 31.78 -11.23 -7.11
CA VAL A 211 32.29 -12.54 -6.70
C VAL A 211 33.15 -13.18 -7.79
N ASP A 212 32.72 -13.10 -9.06
CA ASP A 212 33.50 -13.61 -10.19
C ASP A 212 34.85 -12.87 -10.33
N GLN A 213 34.88 -11.55 -10.12
CA GLN A 213 36.13 -10.77 -10.14
C GLN A 213 37.09 -11.10 -8.98
N VAL A 214 36.56 -11.40 -7.79
CA VAL A 214 37.39 -11.82 -6.64
C VAL A 214 37.98 -13.21 -6.88
N GLN A 215 37.23 -14.15 -7.45
CA GLN A 215 37.74 -15.47 -7.85
C GLN A 215 38.78 -15.40 -8.97
N LEU A 216 38.59 -14.53 -9.96
CA LEU A 216 39.56 -14.29 -11.03
C LEU A 216 40.89 -13.71 -10.49
N ARG A 217 40.84 -12.80 -9.51
CA ARG A 217 42.05 -12.26 -8.86
C ARG A 217 42.75 -13.28 -7.95
N ALA A 218 42.00 -14.13 -7.24
CA ALA A 218 42.59 -15.20 -6.42
C ALA A 218 43.30 -16.26 -7.27
N HIS A 219 42.78 -16.58 -8.46
CA HIS A 219 43.43 -17.50 -9.40
C HIS A 219 44.61 -16.89 -10.17
N SER A 220 44.71 -15.56 -10.27
CA SER A 220 45.88 -14.90 -10.86
C SER A 220 47.05 -14.81 -9.87
N SER A 221 46.78 -14.58 -8.57
CA SER A 221 47.83 -14.51 -7.55
C SER A 221 48.51 -15.86 -7.28
N ASP A 222 47.79 -16.98 -7.40
CA ASP A 222 48.37 -18.32 -7.24
C ASP A 222 49.27 -18.75 -8.41
N ARG A 223 49.17 -18.07 -9.57
CA ARG A 223 50.05 -18.31 -10.72
C ARG A 223 51.36 -17.52 -10.67
N GLU A 224 51.39 -16.39 -9.96
CA GLU A 224 52.62 -15.58 -9.82
C GLU A 224 53.54 -16.06 -8.69
N VAL A 225 53.06 -16.88 -7.75
CA VAL A 225 53.88 -17.43 -6.65
C VAL A 225 54.57 -18.76 -7.02
N ARG A 226 54.28 -19.33 -8.20
CA ARG A 226 54.88 -20.59 -8.70
C ARG A 226 55.83 -20.42 -9.90
N ALA A 227 56.28 -19.20 -10.17
CA ALA A 227 57.29 -18.90 -11.19
C ALA A 227 58.66 -18.63 -10.57
#